data_AF-A0A971V809-F1
#
_entry.id   AF-A0A971V809-F1
#
_cell.length_a   1.000
_cell.length_b   1.000
_cell.length_c   1.000
_cell.angle_alpha   90.00
_cell.angle_beta   90.00
_cell.angle_gamma   90.00
#
_symmetry.space_group_name_H-M   'P 1'
#
loop_
_entity.id
_entity.type
_entity.pdbx_description
1 polymer ?
#
loop_
_entity_poly.entity_id
_entity_poly.type
_entity_poly.pdbx_seq_one_letter_code
_entity_poly.pdbx_strand_id
1 'polypeptide(L)' 'MQKIAYNLMMEGLVKTAVEKIQVLGREGAKEDIAAITKMVNDLESFWNPEGNLTAIDWSEELKKAIE' A
#
# COMPACT_ATOMS: atom_id res chain seq x y z
N MET A 1 1.95 15.76 6.55
CA MET A 1 0.96 14.69 6.81
C MET A 1 0.98 14.33 8.30
N GLN A 2 -0.15 14.01 8.94
CA GLN A 2 -0.16 13.47 10.32
C GLN A 2 0.00 11.95 10.30
N LYS A 3 0.77 11.38 11.25
CA LYS A 3 1.05 9.93 11.31
C LYS A 3 -0.21 9.06 11.25
N ILE A 4 -1.26 9.41 11.99
CA ILE A 4 -2.52 8.64 12.01
C ILE A 4 -3.18 8.64 10.63
N ALA A 5 -3.31 9.83 10.01
CA ALA A 5 -3.91 9.96 8.69
C ALA A 5 -3.10 9.21 7.61
N TYR A 6 -1.77 9.28 7.69
CA TYR A 6 -0.88 8.53 6.81
C TYR A 6 -1.07 7.01 6.94
N ASN A 7 -1.03 6.50 8.17
CA ASN A 7 -1.17 5.06 8.42
C ASN A 7 -2.55 4.54 7.99
N LEU A 8 -3.64 5.27 8.25
CA LEU A 8 -4.98 4.87 7.83
C LEU A 8 -5.11 4.83 6.30
N MET A 9 -4.50 5.79 5.60
CA MET A 9 -4.48 5.81 4.13
C MET A 9 -3.71 4.61 3.58
N MET A 10 -2.50 4.34 4.10
CA MET A 10 -1.68 3.22 3.65
C MET A 10 -2.35 1.87 3.96
N GLU A 11 -2.94 1.71 5.14
CA GLU A 11 -3.73 0.53 5.50
C GLU A 11 -4.93 0.33 4.56
N GLY A 12 -5.61 1.41 4.19
CA GLY A 12 -6.70 1.39 3.22
C GLY A 12 -6.25 0.90 1.83
N LEU A 13 -5.07 1.32 1.36
CA LEU A 13 -4.50 0.87 0.09
C LEU A 13 -4.16 -0.62 0.11
N VAL A 14 -3.55 -1.10 1.20
CA VAL A 14 -3.25 -2.54 1.37
C VAL A 14 -4.53 -3.37 1.37
N LYS A 15 -5.55 -2.98 2.15
CA LYS A 15 -6.85 -3.66 2.18
C LYS A 15 -7.52 -3.67 0.81
N THR A 16 -7.42 -2.57 0.07
CA THR A 16 -7.99 -2.47 -1.28
C THR A 16 -7.31 -3.45 -2.23
N ALA A 17 -5.99 -3.60 -2.17
CA ALA A 17 -5.26 -4.57 -3.02
C ALA A 17 -5.69 -6.02 -2.71
N VAL A 18 -5.83 -6.38 -1.43
CA VAL A 18 -6.31 -7.69 -1.00
C VAL A 18 -7.73 -7.96 -1.50
N GLU A 19 -8.65 -7.00 -1.33
CA GLU A 19 -10.04 -7.12 -1.79
C GLU A 19 -10.12 -7.28 -3.31
N LYS A 20 -9.31 -6.51 -4.08
CA LYS A 20 -9.22 -6.64 -5.53
C LYS A 20 -8.83 -8.05 -5.96
N ILE A 21 -7.86 -8.67 -5.29
CA ILE A 21 -7.45 -10.06 -5.55
C ILE A 21 -8.60 -11.02 -5.23
N GLN A 22 -9.29 -10.84 -4.10
CA GLN A 22 -10.38 -11.72 -3.69
C GLN A 22 -11.57 -11.66 -4.65
N VAL A 23 -11.91 -10.48 -5.16
CA VAL A 23 -13.08 -10.26 -6.03
C VAL A 23 -12.79 -10.62 -7.49
N LEU A 24 -11.61 -10.24 -8.02
CA LEU A 24 -11.29 -10.37 -9.44
C LEU A 24 -10.42 -11.60 -9.76
N GLY A 25 -9.85 -12.23 -8.74
CA GLY A 25 -8.73 -13.15 -8.90
C GLY A 25 -7.42 -12.42 -9.20
N ARG A 26 -6.29 -13.09 -8.96
CA ARG A 26 -4.96 -12.47 -9.04
C ARG A 26 -4.62 -11.91 -10.42
N GLU A 27 -4.95 -12.64 -11.48
CA GLU A 27 -4.74 -12.17 -12.86
C GLU A 27 -5.66 -10.99 -13.20
N GLY A 28 -6.92 -11.03 -12.77
CA GLY A 28 -7.88 -9.93 -12.99
C GLY A 28 -7.52 -8.65 -12.24
N ALA A 29 -6.85 -8.76 -11.10
CA ALA A 29 -6.43 -7.64 -10.26
C ALA A 29 -5.05 -7.08 -10.60
N LYS A 30 -4.32 -7.67 -11.56
CA LYS A 30 -2.88 -7.38 -11.79
C LYS A 30 -2.57 -5.90 -12.02
N GLU A 31 -3.36 -5.22 -12.85
CA GLU A 31 -3.17 -3.79 -13.14
C GLU A 31 -3.48 -2.91 -11.92
N ASP A 32 -4.54 -3.23 -11.19
CA ASP A 32 -4.92 -2.54 -9.95
C ASP A 32 -3.83 -2.69 -8.87
N ILE A 33 -3.28 -3.90 -8.70
CA ILE A 33 -2.19 -4.17 -7.77
C ILE A 33 -0.94 -3.37 -8.15
N ALA A 34 -0.60 -3.31 -9.44
CA ALA A 34 0.55 -2.54 -9.91
C ALA A 34 0.36 -1.03 -9.64
N ALA A 35 -0.84 -0.50 -9.87
CA ALA A 35 -1.17 0.90 -9.59
C ALA A 35 -1.11 1.21 -8.09
N ILE A 36 -1.66 0.34 -7.24
CA ILE A 36 -1.61 0.50 -5.78
C ILE A 36 -0.18 0.39 -5.27
N THR A 37 0.61 -0.56 -5.78
CA THR A 37 2.04 -0.72 -5.43
C THR A 37 2.82 0.54 -5.75
N LYS A 38 2.63 1.10 -6.95
CA LYS A 38 3.24 2.37 -7.32
C LYS A 38 2.81 3.50 -6.38
N MET A 39 1.52 3.60 -6.06
CA MET A 39 0.99 4.62 -5.17
C MET A 39 1.58 4.53 -3.76
N VAL A 40 1.67 3.32 -3.18
CA VAL A 40 2.28 3.08 -1.86
C VAL A 40 3.75 3.53 -1.87
N ASN A 41 4.52 3.12 -2.88
CA ASN A 41 5.93 3.52 -3.01
C ASN A 41 6.10 5.05 -3.15
N ASP A 42 5.25 5.69 -3.97
CA ASP A 42 5.28 7.14 -4.20
C ASP A 42 4.97 7.90 -2.90
N LEU A 43 3.94 7.45 -2.16
CA LEU A 43 3.53 8.06 -0.89
C LEU A 43 4.54 7.87 0.22
N GLU A 44 5.18 6.70 0.29
CA GLU A 44 6.25 6.42 1.24
C GLU A 44 7.49 7.25 0.98
N SER A 45 7.90 7.34 -0.29
CA SER A 45 9.04 8.18 -0.69
C SER A 45 8.78 9.67 -0.46
N PHE A 46 7.54 10.12 -0.62
CA PHE A 46 7.19 11.54 -0.45
C PHE A 46 7.00 11.93 1.02
N TRP A 47 6.26 11.13 1.80
CA TRP A 47 5.88 11.49 3.17
C TRP A 47 6.75 10.87 4.26
N ASN A 48 7.42 9.76 3.97
CA ASN A 48 8.23 9.02 4.94
C ASN A 48 9.60 8.56 4.40
N PRO A 49 10.35 9.37 3.62
CA PRO A 49 11.60 8.92 2.97
C PRO A 49 12.67 8.44 3.94
N GLU A 50 12.69 9.01 5.16
CA GLU A 50 13.66 8.68 6.22
C GLU A 50 13.05 7.80 7.32
N GLY A 51 11.79 7.36 7.20
CA GLY A 51 11.13 6.59 8.26
C GLY A 51 10.70 7.40 9.50
N ASN A 52 10.82 8.73 9.47
CA ASN A 52 10.52 9.60 10.62
C ASN A 52 9.03 9.71 10.95
N LEU A 53 8.14 9.55 9.94
CA LEU A 53 6.70 9.65 10.12
C LEU A 53 6.12 8.36 10.74
N THR A 54 6.63 7.20 10.32
CA THR A 54 6.30 5.90 10.88
C THR A 54 7.41 4.89 10.60
N ALA A 55 7.60 3.94 11.50
CA ALA A 55 8.56 2.84 11.33
C ALA A 55 8.00 1.66 10.49
N ILE A 56 6.79 1.80 9.95
CA ILE A 56 6.16 0.79 9.11
C ILE A 56 6.67 0.99 7.69
N ASP A 57 7.24 -0.07 7.12
CA ASP A 57 7.54 -0.18 5.70
C ASP A 57 6.28 -0.68 4.97
N TRP A 58 5.48 0.26 4.46
CA TRP A 58 4.21 -0.08 3.82
C TRP A 58 4.41 -0.76 2.47
N SER A 59 5.54 -0.51 1.83
CA SER A 59 5.93 -1.20 0.60
C SER A 59 6.09 -2.71 0.85
N GLU A 60 6.75 -3.08 1.94
CA GLU A 60 6.89 -4.47 2.37
C GLU A 60 5.58 -5.06 2.94
N GLU A 61 4.81 -4.29 3.70
CA GLU A 61 3.50 -4.75 4.20
C GLU A 61 2.52 -5.03 3.06
N LEU A 62 2.50 -4.20 2.02
CA LEU A 62 1.71 -4.45 0.82
C LEU A 62 2.15 -5.75 0.14
N LYS A 63 3.45 -5.95 -0.09
CA LYS A 63 3.99 -7.16 -0.72
C LYS A 63 3.54 -8.43 0.00
N LYS A 64 3.71 -8.48 1.32
CA LYS A 64 3.28 -9.62 2.14
C LYS A 64 1.78 -9.87 2.07
N ALA A 65 0.98 -8.81 1.97
CA ALA A 65 -0.48 -8.92 1.94
C ALA A 65 -1.02 -9.46 0.61
N ILE A 66 -0.30 -9.22 -0.50
CA ILE A 66 -0.74 -9.62 -1.84
C ILE A 66 -0.09 -10.91 -2.34
N GLU A 67 1.00 -11.39 -1.69
CA GLU A 67 1.60 -12.71 -1.91
C GLU A 67 0.61 -13.86 -1.71
#